data_AF-A0A3D4GTT0-F1
#
_entry.id   AF-A0A3D4GTT0-F1
#
_cell.length_a   1.000
_cell.length_b   1.000
_cell.length_c   1.000
_cell.angle_alpha   90.00
_cell.angle_beta   90.00
_cell.angle_gamma   90.00
#
_symmetry.space_group_name_H-M   'P 1'
#
loop_
_entity.id
_entity.type
_entity.pdbx_description
1 polymer ?
#
loop_
_entity_poly.entity_id
_entity_poly.type
_entity_poly.pdbx_seq_one_letter_code
_entity_poly.pdbx_strand_id
1 'polypeptide(L)'
;MNNRETGYRGIWYYNQASNDEFVYKYSGGLGTYCAKHRPFAVHRPEVNKTFFCYGGTSEDAHLNHSEEDLVNDRKFSRGREGFLIHMVSYFDHDTGQ
;
A
#
# COMPACT_ATOMS: atom_id res chain seq x y z
N MET A 1 11.59 14.04 0.36
CA MET A 1 12.63 13.14 -0.18
C MET A 1 12.15 11.71 -0.01
N ASN A 2 12.62 10.76 -0.81
CA ASN A 2 12.22 9.35 -0.71
C ASN A 2 13.06 8.65 0.37
N ASN A 3 12.42 8.08 1.39
CA ASN A 3 13.07 7.31 2.44
C ASN A 3 13.07 5.82 2.07
N ARG A 4 14.19 5.13 2.30
CA ARG A 4 14.25 3.67 2.12
C ARG A 4 13.47 3.00 3.24
N GLU A 5 12.64 2.02 2.88
CA GLU A 5 11.86 1.25 3.83
C GLU A 5 12.42 -0.17 4.00
N THR A 6 12.22 -0.74 5.19
CA THR A 6 12.70 -2.06 5.64
C THR A 6 11.86 -3.24 5.15
N GLY A 7 10.64 -2.99 4.67
CA GLY A 7 9.75 -4.04 4.19
C GLY A 7 8.44 -3.50 3.64
N TYR A 8 7.65 -4.40 3.05
CA TYR A 8 6.31 -4.07 2.59
C TYR A 8 5.30 -4.20 3.72
N ARG A 9 4.49 -3.15 3.92
CA ARG A 9 3.39 -3.13 4.89
C ARG A 9 2.10 -2.79 4.14
N GLY A 10 1.17 -3.74 4.14
CA GLY A 10 -0.12 -3.62 3.45
C GLY A 10 -1.08 -2.71 4.19
N ILE A 11 -1.99 -2.12 3.43
CA ILE A 11 -3.03 -1.25 4.00
C ILE A 11 -4.26 -2.09 4.29
N TRP A 12 -4.86 -1.91 5.47
CA TRP A 12 -6.13 -2.55 5.76
C TRP A 12 -7.25 -1.89 4.97
N TYR A 13 -7.91 -2.66 4.11
CA TYR A 13 -9.09 -2.19 3.39
C TYR A 13 -10.23 -3.18 3.61
N TYR A 14 -11.41 -2.68 3.98
CA TYR A 14 -12.62 -3.47 4.13
C TYR A 14 -13.68 -2.93 3.15
N ASN A 15 -14.05 -3.77 2.19
CA ASN A 15 -15.03 -3.45 1.17
C ASN A 15 -16.35 -4.15 1.47
N GLN A 16 -17.44 -3.42 1.28
CA GLN A 16 -18.82 -3.91 1.22
C GLN A 16 -19.19 -4.91 2.34
N ALA A 17 -19.95 -4.44 3.32
CA ALA A 17 -20.53 -5.31 4.34
C ALA A 17 -21.40 -6.40 3.68
N SER A 18 -21.21 -7.65 4.08
CA SER A 18 -21.91 -8.83 3.55
C SER A 18 -23.13 -9.25 4.40
N ASN A 19 -23.26 -8.71 5.62
CA ASN A 19 -24.30 -9.09 6.59
C ASN A 19 -24.34 -10.61 6.90
N ASP A 20 -23.20 -11.28 6.81
CA ASP A 20 -22.99 -12.69 7.17
C ASP A 20 -21.83 -12.81 8.19
N GLU A 21 -21.49 -14.04 8.56
CA GLU A 21 -20.41 -14.32 9.52
C GLU A 21 -19.02 -13.84 9.07
N PHE A 22 -18.84 -13.58 7.77
CA PHE A 22 -17.57 -13.11 7.20
C PHE A 22 -17.46 -11.58 7.17
N VAL A 23 -18.54 -10.85 7.49
CA VAL A 23 -18.67 -9.39 7.70
C VAL A 23 -18.39 -8.51 6.48
N TYR A 24 -17.33 -8.78 5.71
CA TYR A 24 -16.92 -8.00 4.55
C TYR A 24 -16.64 -8.89 3.35
N LYS A 25 -17.05 -8.42 2.16
CA LYS A 25 -16.78 -9.12 0.90
C LYS A 25 -15.28 -9.22 0.57
N TYR A 26 -14.53 -8.17 0.90
CA TYR A 26 -13.07 -8.15 0.82
C TYR A 26 -12.52 -7.42 2.03
N SER A 27 -11.70 -8.10 2.84
CA SER A 27 -11.04 -7.47 3.98
C SER A 27 -9.64 -8.06 4.18
N GLY A 28 -8.74 -7.27 4.73
CA GLY A 28 -7.38 -7.71 5.04
C GLY A 28 -6.35 -6.63 4.73
N GLY A 29 -5.08 -6.96 4.99
CA GLY A 29 -3.95 -6.22 4.44
C GLY A 29 -3.96 -6.39 2.92
N LEU A 30 -4.55 -5.43 2.23
CA LEU A 30 -4.48 -5.38 0.78
C LEU A 30 -2.99 -5.24 0.44
N GLY A 31 -2.48 -6.19 -0.36
CA GLY A 31 -1.13 -6.20 -0.89
C GLY A 31 -0.88 -5.00 -1.81
N THR A 32 -0.13 -5.19 -2.89
CA THR A 32 0.13 -4.19 -3.94
C THR A 32 -1.13 -3.76 -4.71
N TYR A 33 -2.17 -3.31 -4.00
CA TYR A 33 -3.49 -3.03 -4.54
C TYR A 33 -3.33 -2.10 -5.73
N CYS A 34 -3.71 -2.62 -6.89
CA CYS A 34 -3.57 -1.92 -8.14
C CYS A 34 -4.70 -0.89 -8.26
N ALA A 35 -4.67 0.15 -7.41
CA ALA A 35 -5.45 1.35 -7.63
C ALA A 35 -4.92 2.03 -8.89
N LYS A 36 -5.32 1.55 -10.08
CA LYS A 36 -5.00 2.13 -11.40
C LYS A 36 -3.55 2.62 -11.57
N HIS A 37 -2.56 1.97 -10.93
CA HIS A 37 -1.16 2.33 -11.09
C HIS A 37 -0.74 1.97 -12.52
N ARG A 38 -0.59 2.98 -13.39
CA ARG A 38 -0.14 2.81 -14.77
C ARG A 38 1.06 3.73 -15.00
N PRO A 39 2.23 3.21 -15.43
CA PRO A 39 2.56 1.78 -15.55
C PRO A 39 2.75 1.11 -14.17
N PHE A 40 2.30 -0.14 -14.02
CA PHE A 40 2.49 -0.90 -12.78
C PHE A 40 3.92 -1.45 -12.66
N ALA A 41 4.44 -1.95 -13.78
CA ALA A 41 5.78 -2.48 -13.90
C ALA A 41 6.42 -1.93 -15.18
N VAL A 42 7.71 -1.58 -15.11
CA VAL A 42 8.47 -1.07 -16.25
C VAL A 42 9.83 -1.74 -16.28
N HIS A 43 10.08 -2.50 -17.35
CA HIS A 43 11.42 -3.06 -17.60
C HIS A 43 12.33 -2.01 -18.26
N ARG A 44 13.59 -1.98 -17.82
CA ARG A 44 14.66 -1.12 -18.33
C ARG A 44 15.87 -1.97 -18.67
N PRO A 45 16.07 -2.31 -19.96
CA PRO A 45 17.18 -3.14 -20.41
C PRO A 45 18.55 -2.57 -20.05
N GLU A 46 18.70 -1.24 -20.02
CA GLU A 46 19.98 -0.54 -19.78
C GLU A 46 20.56 -0.82 -18.39
N VAL A 47 19.71 -1.21 -17.44
CA VAL A 47 20.09 -1.55 -16.07
C VAL A 47 19.62 -2.95 -15.67
N ASN A 48 19.15 -3.74 -16.64
CA ASN A 48 18.56 -5.07 -16.48
C ASN A 48 17.63 -5.19 -15.25
N LYS A 49 16.72 -4.22 -15.07
CA LYS A 49 15.80 -4.15 -13.92
C LYS A 49 14.36 -3.95 -14.35
N THR A 50 13.43 -4.50 -13.57
CA THR A 50 12.01 -4.17 -13.67
C THR A 50 11.61 -3.36 -12.44
N PHE A 51 11.13 -2.14 -12.63
CA PHE A 51 10.65 -1.26 -11.56
C PHE A 51 9.15 -1.41 -11.37
N PHE A 52 8.67 -1.28 -10.14
CA PHE A 52 7.26 -1.41 -9.77
C PHE A 52 6.79 -0.23 -8.92
N CYS A 53 5.56 0.20 -9.15
CA CYS A 53 4.87 1.21 -8.36
C CYS A 53 3.67 0.59 -7.63
N TYR A 54 3.59 0.75 -6.32
CA TYR A 54 2.52 0.17 -5.50
C TYR A 54 2.18 1.06 -4.30
N GLY A 55 1.00 0.86 -3.73
CA GLY A 55 0.58 1.53 -2.50
C GLY A 55 0.97 0.70 -1.27
N GLY A 56 1.32 1.37 -0.18
CA GLY A 56 1.59 0.74 1.11
C GLY A 56 1.48 1.75 2.25
N THR A 57 1.95 1.36 3.43
CA THR A 57 2.00 2.22 4.62
C THR A 57 3.39 2.19 5.25
N SER A 58 3.74 3.21 6.04
CA SER A 58 5.00 3.22 6.79
C SER A 58 4.95 2.27 7.98
N GLU A 59 6.12 1.93 8.52
CA GLU A 59 6.22 1.33 9.84
C GLU A 59 5.36 2.07 10.88
N ASP A 60 4.69 1.30 11.74
CA ASP A 60 3.87 1.76 12.87
C ASP A 60 2.74 2.74 12.54
N ALA A 61 2.36 2.91 11.26
CA ALA A 61 1.27 3.82 10.90
C ALA A 61 -0.05 3.51 11.62
N HIS A 62 -0.32 2.23 11.91
CA HIS A 62 -1.49 1.79 12.67
C HIS A 62 -1.46 2.19 14.16
N LEU A 63 -0.28 2.50 14.71
CA LEU A 63 -0.09 2.96 16.10
C LEU A 63 -0.16 4.49 16.22
N ASN A 64 -0.02 5.20 15.11
CA ASN A 64 0.10 6.66 15.08
C ASN A 64 -1.24 7.39 15.00
N HIS A 65 -2.36 6.69 15.23
CA HIS A 65 -3.71 7.25 15.17
C HIS A 65 -4.54 6.82 16.38
N SER A 66 -5.12 7.79 17.09
CA SER A 66 -6.09 7.55 18.15
C SER A 66 -7.44 7.11 17.57
N GLU A 67 -8.31 6.49 18.38
CA GLU A 67 -9.68 6.19 17.96
C GLU A 67 -10.42 7.45 17.48
N GLU A 68 -10.18 8.61 18.11
CA GLU A 68 -10.78 9.87 17.70
C GLU A 68 -10.33 10.33 16.30
N ASP A 69 -9.05 10.13 15.98
CA ASP A 69 -8.53 10.37 14.63
C ASP A 69 -9.22 9.48 13.60
N LEU A 70 -9.56 8.23 13.97
CA LEU A 70 -10.17 7.22 13.10
C LEU A 70 -11.66 7.42 12.86
N VAL A 71 -12.41 7.91 13.86
CA VAL A 71 -13.89 7.92 13.87
C VAL A 71 -14.49 9.09 13.08
N ASN A 72 -13.84 10.26 13.07
CA ASN A 72 -14.40 11.48 12.45
C ASN A 72 -14.05 11.67 10.97
N ASP A 73 -13.25 10.76 10.41
CA ASP A 73 -12.67 10.97 9.10
C ASP A 73 -13.50 10.32 8.00
N ARG A 74 -13.76 11.09 6.95
CA ARG A 74 -14.42 10.54 5.75
C ARG A 74 -13.50 9.46 5.18
N LYS A 75 -14.08 8.38 4.63
CA LYS A 75 -13.42 7.14 4.15
C LYS A 75 -12.12 7.28 3.31
N PHE A 76 -11.70 8.47 2.91
CA PHE A 76 -10.53 8.75 2.06
C PHE A 76 -9.83 10.08 2.38
N SER A 77 -9.87 10.54 3.63
CA SER A 77 -9.16 11.75 4.04
C SER A 77 -7.66 11.63 3.77
N ARG A 78 -7.18 12.47 2.87
CA ARG A 78 -5.78 12.50 2.41
C ARG A 78 -4.83 13.21 3.38
N GLY A 79 -5.36 13.76 4.47
CA GLY A 79 -4.59 14.56 5.43
C GLY A 79 -3.80 13.76 6.46
N ARG A 80 -4.02 12.44 6.56
CA ARG A 80 -3.30 11.59 7.50
C ARG A 80 -1.98 11.12 6.92
N GLU A 81 -0.91 11.50 7.60
CA GLU A 81 0.43 10.98 7.33
C GLU A 81 0.46 9.45 7.53
N GLY A 82 1.18 8.73 6.67
CA GLY A 82 1.34 7.26 6.77
C GLY A 82 0.19 6.40 6.26
N PHE A 83 -1.02 6.93 6.03
CA PHE A 83 -2.19 6.08 5.72
C PHE A 83 -2.15 5.41 4.33
N LEU A 84 -1.62 6.11 3.32
CA LEU A 84 -1.38 5.55 1.98
C LEU A 84 -0.20 6.30 1.34
N ILE A 85 0.93 5.60 1.20
CA ILE A 85 2.12 6.11 0.53
C ILE A 85 2.32 5.42 -0.81
N HIS A 86 2.85 6.17 -1.79
CA HIS A 86 3.30 5.61 -3.05
C HIS A 86 4.72 5.07 -2.86
N MET A 87 4.88 3.77 -3.09
CA MET A 87 6.15 3.06 -2.95
C MET A 87 6.69 2.68 -4.32
N VAL A 88 8.01 2.58 -4.40
CA VAL A 88 8.73 2.10 -5.59
C VAL A 88 9.70 1.02 -5.16
N SER A 89 9.72 -0.09 -5.90
CA SER A 89 10.73 -1.15 -5.76
C SER A 89 11.20 -1.61 -7.14
N TYR A 90 12.17 -2.50 -7.19
CA TYR A 90 12.63 -3.14 -8.42
C TYR A 90 12.96 -4.61 -8.19
N PHE A 91 12.95 -5.36 -9.29
CA PHE A 91 13.53 -6.69 -9.41
C PHE A 91 14.76 -6.58 -10.32
N ASP A 92 15.90 -7.04 -9.82
CA ASP A 92 17.20 -7.06 -10.45
C ASP A 92 17.43 -8.41 -11.11
N HIS A 93 17.42 -8.44 -12.44
CA HIS A 93 17.51 -9.68 -13.20
C HIS A 93 18.92 -10.27 -13.18
N ASP A 94 19.94 -9.51 -12.82
CA ASP A 94 21.31 -10.01 -12.69
C ASP A 94 21.49 -10.79 -11.38
N THR A 95 20.84 -10.34 -10.31
CA THR A 95 20.96 -10.93 -8.97
C THR A 95 19.79 -11.84 -8.57
N GLY A 96 18.66 -11.75 -9.26
CA GLY A 96 17.43 -12.46 -8.92
C GLY A 96 16.72 -11.93 -7.67
N GLN A 97 16.97 -10.68 -7.28
CA GLN A 97 16.42 -10.03 -6.08
C GLN A 97 15.42 -8.93 -6.42
#